data_AF-A0A088RXW6-F1
#
_entry.id   AF-A0A088RXW6-F1
#
_cell.length_a   1.000
_cell.length_b   1.000
_cell.length_c   1.000
_cell.angle_alpha   90.00
_cell.angle_beta   90.00
_cell.angle_gamma   90.00
#
_symmetry.space_group_name_H-M   'P 1'
#
loop_
_entity.id
_entity.type
_entity.pdbx_description
1 polymer ?
#
loop_
_entity_poly.entity_id
_entity_poly.type
_entity_poly.pdbx_seq_one_letter_code
_entity_poly.pdbx_strand_id
1 'polypeptide(L)'
;MDASAQHHSLELDQVTCPHYYHCVLHDVSFQLPVREIAARLVPNKDSDLVQRLAGAGCRIVPHQLHMYKEPLEKKFGYVSFFIRQEPHSTTDADYVHRLVCEWIAVDLASQLATTQCKVQLSQPPECHSSESFLNTFRRRCPLLDPKLVSDPMKLETFILTRVRFAQHRGNVSINELNAMHCDSAKVATSVDHRGTETGSSMSVGLTGTESETDSGVHSATRTRDEHVWKCVGTFSIAALSSKELVWLKKQLPSFPPLLITNGDVNTTHCDEVKLAQFFEASLTPLFTVEKVKGEAGVAIVCSET
;
A
#
# COMPACT_ATOMS: atom_id res chain seq x y z
N MET A 1 17.10 36.44 -16.17
CA MET A 1 18.08 35.44 -15.72
C MET A 1 17.29 34.41 -14.95
N ASP A 2 16.78 33.41 -15.66
CA ASP A 2 15.91 32.38 -15.11
C ASP A 2 16.74 31.27 -14.47
N ALA A 3 16.69 31.18 -13.15
CA ALA A 3 17.13 30.00 -12.43
C ALA A 3 15.97 28.99 -12.44
N SER A 4 16.01 28.08 -13.41
CA SER A 4 15.20 26.86 -13.43
C SER A 4 15.55 26.04 -12.18
N ALA A 5 14.71 26.12 -11.15
CA ALA A 5 14.75 25.21 -10.02
C ALA A 5 14.26 23.84 -10.52
N GLN A 6 15.19 23.01 -10.96
CA GLN A 6 14.92 21.60 -11.24
C GLN A 6 14.58 20.92 -9.90
N HIS A 7 13.28 20.75 -9.66
CA HIS A 7 12.78 19.82 -8.65
C HIS A 7 13.15 18.40 -9.08
N HIS A 8 14.35 17.96 -8.74
CA HIS A 8 14.72 16.56 -8.82
C HIS A 8 13.92 15.80 -7.76
N SER A 9 12.70 15.40 -8.10
CA SER A 9 12.11 14.22 -7.49
C SER A 9 13.09 13.09 -7.81
N LEU A 10 13.68 12.47 -6.80
CA LEU A 10 14.42 11.22 -7.01
C LEU A 10 13.42 10.26 -7.67
N GLU A 11 13.65 9.90 -8.93
CA GLU A 11 12.95 8.79 -9.56
C GLU A 11 13.45 7.52 -8.87
N LEU A 12 12.86 7.22 -7.72
CA LEU A 12 13.10 5.97 -7.03
C LEU A 12 12.34 4.90 -7.79
N ASP A 13 13.06 3.90 -8.31
CA ASP A 13 12.42 2.65 -8.71
C ASP A 13 11.95 1.92 -7.45
N GLN A 14 10.67 2.13 -7.11
CA GLN A 14 10.00 1.56 -5.95
C GLN A 14 10.08 0.02 -5.94
N VAL A 15 10.25 -0.60 -7.11
CA VAL A 15 10.38 -2.07 -7.26
C VAL A 15 11.74 -2.57 -6.76
N THR A 16 12.77 -1.72 -6.78
CA THR A 16 14.13 -2.07 -6.36
C THR A 16 14.44 -1.72 -4.91
N CYS A 17 13.50 -1.06 -4.22
CA CYS A 17 13.65 -0.69 -2.84
C CYS A 17 13.18 -1.83 -1.91
N PRO A 18 14.08 -2.44 -1.10
CA PRO A 18 13.72 -3.54 -0.22
C PRO A 18 12.67 -3.16 0.83
N HIS A 19 12.68 -1.89 1.25
CA HIS A 19 11.84 -1.36 2.31
C HIS A 19 11.11 -0.09 1.83
N TYR A 20 9.84 -0.26 1.49
CA TYR A 20 8.98 0.80 0.99
C TYR A 20 7.63 0.77 1.71
N TYR A 21 7.31 1.80 2.45
CA TYR A 21 6.16 1.82 3.35
C TYR A 21 5.12 2.79 2.84
N HIS A 22 3.88 2.31 2.73
CA HIS A 22 2.73 3.15 2.45
C HIS A 22 1.90 3.32 3.72
N CYS A 23 1.55 4.57 4.02
CA CYS A 23 0.67 4.91 5.14
C CYS A 23 -0.48 5.77 4.64
N VAL A 24 -1.69 5.52 5.14
CA VAL A 24 -2.84 6.40 4.93
C VAL A 24 -2.93 7.44 6.04
N LEU A 25 -3.31 8.65 5.63
CA LEU A 25 -3.60 9.79 6.49
C LEU A 25 -5.11 10.00 6.54
N HIS A 26 -5.68 10.13 7.73
CA HIS A 26 -7.13 10.29 7.90
C HIS A 26 -7.47 11.22 9.07
N ASP A 27 -8.77 11.56 9.18
CA ASP A 27 -9.31 12.51 10.17
C ASP A 27 -8.72 13.93 10.06
N VAL A 28 -8.25 14.30 8.87
CA VAL A 28 -7.55 15.57 8.67
C VAL A 28 -8.54 16.72 8.49
N SER A 29 -8.37 17.79 9.26
CA SER A 29 -9.20 19.00 9.13
C SER A 29 -9.13 19.61 7.72
N PHE A 30 -10.26 20.07 7.20
CA PHE A 30 -10.30 20.78 5.91
C PHE A 30 -9.45 22.05 5.87
N GLN A 31 -9.30 22.70 7.01
CA GLN A 31 -8.54 23.95 7.12
C GLN A 31 -7.05 23.69 7.28
N LEU A 32 -6.63 22.47 7.64
CA LEU A 32 -5.21 22.15 7.82
C LEU A 32 -4.48 22.20 6.47
N PRO A 33 -3.47 23.07 6.30
CA PRO A 33 -2.67 23.14 5.08
C PRO A 33 -1.78 21.90 4.92
N VAL A 34 -1.61 21.42 3.68
CA VAL A 34 -0.76 20.25 3.38
C VAL A 34 0.69 20.47 3.82
N ARG A 35 1.20 21.70 3.75
CA ARG A 35 2.56 22.05 4.22
C ARG A 35 2.77 21.80 5.72
N GLU A 36 1.73 21.95 6.54
CA GLU A 36 1.83 21.70 7.98
C GLU A 36 1.90 20.21 8.27
N ILE A 37 1.19 19.39 7.50
CA ILE A 37 1.32 17.94 7.52
C ILE A 37 2.73 17.55 7.08
N ALA A 38 3.20 18.06 5.94
CA ALA A 38 4.51 17.75 5.38
C ALA A 38 5.66 18.01 6.37
N ALA A 39 5.58 19.12 7.12
CA ALA A 39 6.57 19.46 8.15
C ALA A 39 6.65 18.42 9.28
N ARG A 40 5.56 17.68 9.55
CA ARG A 40 5.49 16.63 10.58
C ARG A 40 5.90 15.24 10.08
N LEU A 41 6.07 15.06 8.78
CA LEU A 41 6.49 13.78 8.18
C LEU A 41 8.01 13.59 8.20
N VAL A 42 8.77 14.66 8.49
CA VAL A 42 10.23 14.58 8.61
C VAL A 42 10.57 13.79 9.89
N PRO A 43 11.38 12.72 9.82
CA PRO A 43 11.77 11.95 11.00
C PRO A 43 12.51 12.82 12.02
N ASN A 44 12.09 12.79 13.29
CA ASN A 44 12.77 13.46 14.38
C ASN A 44 14.14 12.80 14.64
N LYS A 45 15.23 13.57 14.56
CA LYS A 45 16.60 13.07 14.80
C LYS A 45 16.86 12.67 16.26
N ASP A 46 16.05 13.18 17.18
CA ASP A 46 16.18 12.91 18.61
C ASP A 46 15.39 11.66 19.04
N SER A 47 14.67 11.02 18.12
CA SER A 47 14.00 9.74 18.38
C SER A 47 15.01 8.60 18.53
N ASP A 48 14.85 7.78 19.57
CA ASP A 48 15.61 6.53 19.76
C ASP A 48 15.52 5.62 18.53
N LEU A 49 14.33 5.47 17.94
CA LEU A 49 14.10 4.61 16.79
C LEU A 49 14.85 5.12 15.56
N VAL A 50 14.84 6.45 15.34
CA VAL A 50 15.58 7.08 14.24
C VAL A 50 17.09 6.95 14.45
N GLN A 51 17.57 7.10 15.69
CA GLN A 51 18.98 6.93 16.03
C GLN A 51 19.45 5.48 15.88
N ARG A 52 18.64 4.49 16.27
CA ARG A 52 18.93 3.07 16.08
C ARG A 52 18.96 2.68 14.60
N LEU A 53 18.02 3.20 13.80
CA LEU A 53 18.08 3.05 12.34
C LEU A 53 19.35 3.66 11.77
N ALA A 54 19.70 4.88 12.19
CA ALA A 54 20.93 5.53 11.74
C ALA A 54 22.19 4.73 12.13
N GLY A 55 22.25 4.20 13.36
CA GLY A 55 23.33 3.32 13.82
C GLY A 55 23.43 2.00 13.06
N ALA A 56 22.34 1.55 12.44
CA ALA A 56 22.29 0.39 11.56
C ALA A 56 22.60 0.72 10.08
N GLY A 57 23.01 1.96 9.78
CA GLY A 57 23.27 2.43 8.41
C GLY A 57 21.99 2.65 7.59
N CYS A 58 20.85 2.89 8.24
CA CYS A 58 19.56 3.10 7.61
C CYS A 58 19.03 4.51 7.86
N ARG A 59 18.33 5.07 6.87
CA ARG A 59 17.66 6.37 6.97
C ARG A 59 16.26 6.30 6.38
N ILE A 60 15.28 6.76 7.15
CA ILE A 60 13.91 6.98 6.66
C ILE A 60 13.89 8.20 5.76
N VAL A 61 13.31 8.07 4.56
CA VAL A 61 13.16 9.16 3.61
C VAL A 61 11.68 9.29 3.20
N PRO A 62 11.01 10.41 3.53
CA PRO A 62 9.69 10.71 2.98
C PRO A 62 9.76 10.82 1.46
N HIS A 63 8.83 10.18 0.76
CA HIS A 63 8.83 10.11 -0.71
C HIS A 63 7.69 10.91 -1.32
N GLN A 64 6.46 10.47 -1.10
CA GLN A 64 5.27 11.04 -1.73
C GLN A 64 4.24 11.35 -0.66
N LEU A 65 3.72 12.59 -0.66
CA LEU A 65 2.59 13.00 0.15
C LEU A 65 1.47 13.43 -0.80
N HIS A 66 0.29 12.85 -0.64
CA HIS A 66 -0.90 13.25 -1.38
C HIS A 66 -2.10 13.41 -0.44
N MET A 67 -2.90 14.44 -0.65
CA MET A 67 -4.09 14.73 0.16
C MET A 67 -5.30 14.99 -0.74
N TYR A 68 -6.37 14.25 -0.52
CA TYR A 68 -7.64 14.38 -1.22
C TYR A 68 -8.57 15.33 -0.47
N LYS A 69 -9.15 16.28 -1.20
CA LYS A 69 -10.17 17.21 -0.70
C LYS A 69 -11.50 16.92 -1.38
N GLU A 70 -12.24 15.99 -0.79
CA GLU A 70 -13.56 15.55 -1.26
C GLU A 70 -14.69 16.24 -0.50
N PRO A 71 -15.96 16.20 -0.96
CA PRO A 71 -17.12 16.73 -0.23
C PRO A 71 -17.51 15.83 0.96
N LEU A 72 -16.54 15.50 1.81
CA LEU A 72 -16.66 14.75 3.06
C LEU A 72 -16.54 15.72 4.25
N GLU A 73 -16.42 15.21 5.48
CA GLU A 73 -16.21 16.02 6.70
C GLU A 73 -14.73 16.23 7.06
N LYS A 74 -13.88 15.33 6.56
CA LYS A 74 -12.44 15.36 6.77
C LYS A 74 -11.74 15.05 5.45
N LYS A 75 -10.52 15.57 5.30
CA LYS A 75 -9.58 15.13 4.26
C LYS A 75 -9.02 13.76 4.65
N PHE A 76 -8.57 13.05 3.63
CA PHE A 76 -7.77 11.85 3.76
C PHE A 76 -6.68 11.88 2.69
N GLY A 77 -5.69 11.02 2.80
CA GLY A 77 -4.54 11.03 1.91
C GLY A 77 -3.61 9.88 2.20
N TYR A 78 -2.41 9.95 1.66
CA TYR A 78 -1.36 9.00 1.95
C TYR A 78 0.00 9.67 2.00
N VAL A 79 0.92 8.99 2.68
CA VAL A 79 2.34 9.25 2.62
C VAL A 79 3.09 7.94 2.39
N SER A 80 4.07 7.97 1.50
CA SER A 80 5.00 6.85 1.31
C SER A 80 6.39 7.21 1.81
N PHE A 81 7.09 6.23 2.35
CA PHE A 81 8.48 6.32 2.81
C PHE A 81 9.31 5.22 2.18
N PHE A 82 10.57 5.50 1.88
CA PHE A 82 11.55 4.46 1.59
C PHE A 82 12.68 4.50 2.61
N ILE A 83 13.28 3.34 2.85
CA ILE A 83 14.46 3.25 3.72
C ILE A 83 15.69 3.21 2.86
N ARG A 84 16.49 4.28 2.95
CA ARG A 84 17.81 4.31 2.34
C ARG A 84 18.78 3.58 3.25
N GLN A 85 19.34 2.49 2.74
CA GLN A 85 20.38 1.73 3.42
C GLN A 85 21.75 2.08 2.82
N GLU A 86 22.79 2.14 3.66
CA GLU A 86 24.16 2.35 3.20
C GLU A 86 24.65 1.18 2.33
N PRO A 87 25.47 1.46 1.30
CA PRO A 87 26.09 0.40 0.50
C PRO A 87 26.84 -0.60 1.40
N HIS A 88 26.64 -1.89 1.17
CA HIS A 88 27.28 -2.99 1.93
C HIS A 88 26.83 -3.17 3.39
N SER A 89 25.78 -2.48 3.82
CA SER A 89 25.16 -2.80 5.11
C SER A 89 24.67 -4.26 5.10
N THR A 90 25.07 -5.00 6.12
CA THR A 90 24.63 -6.39 6.38
C THR A 90 23.52 -6.44 7.42
N THR A 91 22.92 -5.28 7.74
CA THR A 91 21.84 -5.18 8.73
C THR A 91 20.67 -6.07 8.31
N ASP A 92 20.23 -6.88 9.26
CA ASP A 92 19.07 -7.75 9.12
C ASP A 92 17.82 -6.96 8.71
N ALA A 93 17.16 -7.39 7.62
CA ALA A 93 16.00 -6.71 7.06
C ALA A 93 14.79 -6.75 8.01
N ASP A 94 14.64 -7.80 8.80
CA ASP A 94 13.57 -7.95 9.80
C ASP A 94 13.79 -6.99 10.98
N TYR A 95 15.04 -6.78 11.39
CA TYR A 95 15.40 -5.76 12.36
C TYR A 95 15.04 -4.35 11.88
N VAL A 96 15.43 -3.97 10.66
CA VAL A 96 15.07 -2.67 10.07
C VAL A 96 13.56 -2.51 9.99
N HIS A 97 12.85 -3.54 9.51
CA HIS A 97 11.41 -3.50 9.35
C HIS A 97 10.67 -3.29 10.68
N ARG A 98 11.09 -3.99 11.74
CA ARG A 98 10.52 -3.80 13.09
C ARG A 98 10.69 -2.36 13.57
N LEU A 99 11.88 -1.78 13.43
CA LEU A 99 12.15 -0.40 13.83
C LEU A 99 11.27 0.59 13.06
N VAL A 100 11.07 0.39 11.76
CA VAL A 100 10.24 1.29 10.95
C VAL A 100 8.76 1.17 11.32
N CYS A 101 8.25 -0.04 11.51
CA CYS A 101 6.87 -0.25 11.96
C CYS A 101 6.63 0.40 13.33
N GLU A 102 7.57 0.26 14.26
CA GLU A 102 7.51 0.90 15.58
C GLU A 102 7.56 2.43 15.45
N TRP A 103 8.45 2.96 14.59
CA TRP A 103 8.55 4.39 14.33
C TRP A 103 7.24 4.97 13.75
N ILE A 104 6.60 4.26 12.83
CA ILE A 104 5.29 4.68 12.27
C ILE A 104 4.24 4.71 13.38
N ALA A 105 4.17 3.66 14.20
CA ALA A 105 3.13 3.51 15.23
C ALA A 105 3.29 4.47 16.41
N VAL A 106 4.54 4.84 16.75
CA VAL A 106 4.83 5.66 17.94
C VAL A 106 5.17 7.08 17.53
N ASP A 107 6.30 7.29 16.85
CA ASP A 107 6.84 8.62 16.61
C ASP A 107 6.07 9.38 15.54
N LEU A 108 5.87 8.77 14.37
CA LEU A 108 5.15 9.43 13.27
C LEU A 108 3.71 9.75 13.69
N ALA A 109 3.04 8.80 14.35
CA ALA A 109 1.71 9.01 14.92
C ALA A 109 1.68 10.18 15.91
N SER A 110 2.63 10.23 16.86
CA SER A 110 2.72 11.31 17.84
C SER A 110 3.00 12.68 17.18
N GLN A 111 3.89 12.73 16.19
CA GLN A 111 4.19 13.96 15.45
C GLN A 111 2.95 14.49 14.72
N LEU A 112 2.20 13.62 14.04
CA LEU A 112 1.01 14.01 13.28
C LEU A 112 -0.19 14.35 14.18
N ALA A 113 -0.31 13.69 15.33
CA ALA A 113 -1.35 13.98 16.32
C ALA A 113 -1.34 15.44 16.79
N THR A 114 -0.17 16.10 16.81
CA THR A 114 -0.05 17.55 17.12
C THR A 114 -0.85 18.45 16.16
N THR A 115 -1.21 17.95 14.98
CA THR A 115 -2.01 18.64 13.96
C THR A 115 -3.40 18.01 13.78
N GLN A 116 -3.81 17.12 14.70
CA GLN A 116 -5.04 16.32 14.59
C GLN A 116 -5.10 15.46 13.30
N CYS A 117 -3.94 15.10 12.76
CA CYS A 117 -3.84 14.15 11.65
C CYS A 117 -3.54 12.76 12.22
N LYS A 118 -4.28 11.74 11.76
CA LYS A 118 -4.01 10.34 12.10
C LYS A 118 -3.31 9.66 10.94
N VAL A 119 -2.43 8.72 11.27
CA VAL A 119 -1.68 7.90 10.32
C VAL A 119 -1.89 6.43 10.66
N GLN A 120 -1.95 5.60 9.63
CA GLN A 120 -2.01 4.16 9.76
C GLN A 120 -1.15 3.51 8.67
N LEU A 121 -0.38 2.48 9.02
CA LEU A 121 0.27 1.62 8.04
C LEU A 121 -0.80 0.99 7.15
N SER A 122 -0.64 1.13 5.83
CA SER A 122 -1.63 0.68 4.84
C SER A 122 -1.12 -0.47 4.00
N GLN A 123 -0.43 -1.40 4.66
CA GLN A 123 0.03 -2.68 4.11
C GLN A 123 0.01 -3.74 5.23
N PRO A 124 0.06 -5.04 4.90
CA PRO A 124 0.17 -6.10 5.89
C PRO A 124 1.43 -5.90 6.76
N PRO A 125 1.33 -6.06 8.09
CA PRO A 125 2.40 -5.69 9.01
C PRO A 125 3.64 -6.57 8.90
N GLU A 126 3.57 -7.71 8.23
CA GLU A 126 4.72 -8.56 7.91
C GLU A 126 5.47 -8.15 6.65
N CYS A 127 4.90 -7.31 5.79
CA CYS A 127 5.51 -6.97 4.50
C CYS A 127 6.51 -5.81 4.64
N HIS A 128 7.73 -6.02 4.13
CA HIS A 128 8.77 -4.98 4.12
C HIS A 128 8.51 -3.88 3.09
N SER A 129 7.75 -4.21 2.05
CA SER A 129 7.36 -3.30 0.97
C SER A 129 5.85 -3.33 0.72
N SER A 130 5.22 -2.16 0.54
CA SER A 130 3.82 -2.03 0.13
C SER A 130 3.58 -2.46 -1.30
N GLU A 131 4.59 -2.40 -2.17
CA GLU A 131 4.39 -2.46 -3.63
C GLU A 131 3.70 -3.75 -4.08
N SER A 132 4.17 -4.89 -3.62
CA SER A 132 3.57 -6.19 -4.00
C SER A 132 2.12 -6.31 -3.52
N PHE A 133 1.82 -5.78 -2.34
CA PHE A 133 0.46 -5.74 -1.81
C PHE A 133 -0.43 -4.79 -2.61
N LEU A 134 -0.03 -3.52 -2.78
CA LEU A 134 -0.83 -2.50 -3.48
C LEU A 134 -1.06 -2.88 -4.94
N ASN A 135 -0.04 -3.41 -5.63
CA ASN A 135 -0.19 -3.91 -6.99
C ASN A 135 -1.18 -5.08 -7.07
N THR A 136 -1.17 -5.98 -6.08
CA THR A 136 -2.17 -7.06 -6.01
C THR A 136 -3.56 -6.50 -5.74
N PHE A 137 -3.68 -5.54 -4.82
CA PHE A 137 -4.96 -4.93 -4.46
C PHE A 137 -5.59 -4.24 -5.67
N ARG A 138 -4.84 -3.41 -6.40
CA ARG A 138 -5.28 -2.74 -7.63
C ARG A 138 -5.73 -3.72 -8.71
N ARG A 139 -5.01 -4.82 -8.88
CA ARG A 139 -5.33 -5.83 -9.91
C ARG A 139 -6.55 -6.68 -9.56
N ARG A 140 -6.74 -7.01 -8.28
CA ARG A 140 -7.77 -7.96 -7.85
C ARG A 140 -9.06 -7.29 -7.38
N CYS A 141 -9.03 -6.01 -7.00
CA CYS A 141 -10.21 -5.30 -6.54
C CYS A 141 -10.97 -4.66 -7.71
N PRO A 142 -12.19 -5.11 -8.04
CA PRO A 142 -12.98 -4.54 -9.14
C PRO A 142 -13.36 -3.06 -8.92
N LEU A 143 -13.38 -2.60 -7.67
CA LEU A 143 -13.66 -1.18 -7.35
C LEU A 143 -12.54 -0.26 -7.82
N LEU A 144 -11.33 -0.79 -8.03
CA LEU A 144 -10.17 -0.04 -8.45
C LEU A 144 -9.90 -0.14 -9.96
N ASP A 145 -10.84 -0.71 -10.73
CA ASP A 145 -10.70 -0.78 -12.19
C ASP A 145 -10.65 0.64 -12.79
N PRO A 146 -9.54 1.05 -13.43
CA PRO A 146 -9.41 2.36 -14.05
C PRO A 146 -10.41 2.62 -15.18
N LYS A 147 -11.07 1.58 -15.71
CA LYS A 147 -12.14 1.72 -16.70
C LYS A 147 -13.47 2.14 -16.09
N LEU A 148 -13.66 1.88 -14.79
CA LEU A 148 -14.92 2.11 -14.07
C LEU A 148 -14.85 3.32 -13.13
N VAL A 149 -13.65 3.69 -12.67
CA VAL A 149 -13.43 4.77 -11.71
C VAL A 149 -12.40 5.75 -12.24
N SER A 150 -12.69 7.04 -12.12
CA SER A 150 -11.84 8.12 -12.64
C SER A 150 -10.52 8.30 -11.87
N ASP A 151 -10.53 8.04 -10.57
CA ASP A 151 -9.35 8.10 -9.71
C ASP A 151 -9.29 6.87 -8.79
N PRO A 152 -8.73 5.75 -9.27
CA PRO A 152 -8.60 4.53 -8.49
C PRO A 152 -7.73 4.72 -7.24
N MET A 153 -6.69 5.57 -7.31
CA MET A 153 -5.79 5.82 -6.18
C MET A 153 -6.49 6.51 -5.02
N LYS A 154 -7.41 7.44 -5.32
CA LYS A 154 -8.26 8.05 -4.30
C LYS A 154 -9.16 7.03 -3.61
N LEU A 155 -9.78 6.15 -4.38
CA LEU A 155 -10.66 5.14 -3.82
C LEU A 155 -9.89 4.08 -3.04
N GLU A 156 -8.73 3.64 -3.53
CA GLU A 156 -7.77 2.78 -2.83
C GLU A 156 -7.41 3.40 -1.47
N THR A 157 -6.97 4.65 -1.47
CA THR A 157 -6.60 5.38 -0.25
C THR A 157 -7.78 5.42 0.72
N PHE A 158 -8.97 5.76 0.25
CA PHE A 158 -10.17 5.80 1.09
C PHE A 158 -10.48 4.43 1.71
N ILE A 159 -10.49 3.36 0.91
CA ILE A 159 -10.75 1.99 1.39
C ILE A 159 -9.71 1.62 2.45
N LEU A 160 -8.43 1.86 2.20
CA LEU A 160 -7.35 1.54 3.12
C LEU A 160 -7.46 2.32 4.45
N THR A 161 -8.08 3.50 4.47
CA THR A 161 -8.38 4.23 5.73
C THR A 161 -9.45 3.57 6.59
N ARG A 162 -10.14 2.53 6.09
CA ARG A 162 -11.19 1.77 6.78
C ARG A 162 -10.84 0.29 6.96
N VAL A 163 -9.65 -0.12 6.48
CA VAL A 163 -9.13 -1.47 6.66
C VAL A 163 -8.36 -1.55 7.99
N ARG A 164 -8.62 -2.62 8.73
CA ARG A 164 -7.77 -3.08 9.83
C ARG A 164 -6.98 -4.28 9.37
N PHE A 165 -5.67 -4.16 9.26
CA PHE A 165 -4.81 -5.28 8.88
C PHE A 165 -4.75 -6.32 9.99
N ALA A 166 -4.79 -7.59 9.61
CA ALA A 166 -4.68 -8.70 10.53
C ALA A 166 -3.26 -8.75 11.12
N GLN A 167 -3.15 -9.13 12.38
CA GLN A 167 -1.84 -9.36 13.01
C GLN A 167 -1.22 -10.70 12.60
N HIS A 168 -2.01 -11.59 11.99
CA HIS A 168 -1.54 -12.90 11.56
C HIS A 168 -0.62 -12.78 10.33
N ARG A 169 0.61 -13.29 10.46
CA ARG A 169 1.66 -13.19 9.45
C ARG A 169 1.53 -14.27 8.38
N GLY A 170 0.44 -14.22 7.62
CA GLY A 170 0.11 -15.22 6.61
C GLY A 170 0.93 -15.13 5.31
N ASN A 171 1.58 -13.97 5.07
CA ASN A 171 2.18 -13.61 3.79
C ASN A 171 3.68 -13.27 3.87
N VAL A 172 4.40 -13.77 4.88
CA VAL A 172 5.85 -13.49 5.09
C VAL A 172 6.69 -13.86 3.87
N SER A 173 6.34 -14.95 3.16
CA SER A 173 7.05 -15.42 1.96
C SER A 173 7.08 -14.38 0.82
N ILE A 174 6.21 -13.36 0.86
CA ILE A 174 6.24 -12.25 -0.10
C ILE A 174 7.53 -11.42 0.05
N ASN A 175 8.12 -11.35 1.25
CA ASN A 175 9.38 -10.63 1.46
C ASN A 175 10.55 -11.30 0.73
N GLU A 176 10.63 -12.63 0.79
CA GLU A 176 11.65 -13.42 0.10
C GLU A 176 11.58 -13.20 -1.42
N LEU A 177 10.35 -13.20 -1.96
CA LEU A 177 10.12 -12.93 -3.38
C LEU A 177 10.56 -11.51 -3.78
N ASN A 178 10.21 -10.51 -2.95
CA ASN A 178 10.61 -9.13 -3.19
C ASN A 178 12.14 -8.99 -3.16
N ALA A 179 12.83 -9.68 -2.26
CA ALA A 179 14.29 -9.69 -2.19
C ALA A 179 14.91 -10.26 -3.47
N MET A 180 14.43 -11.42 -3.95
CA MET A 180 14.89 -12.01 -5.21
C MET A 180 14.71 -11.07 -6.41
N HIS A 181 13.60 -10.32 -6.45
CA HIS A 181 13.35 -9.33 -7.49
C HIS A 181 14.32 -8.14 -7.42
N CYS A 182 14.59 -7.63 -6.22
CA CYS A 182 15.55 -6.55 -6.03
C CYS A 182 16.95 -6.97 -6.50
N ASP A 183 17.37 -8.19 -6.18
CA ASP A 183 18.68 -8.71 -6.59
C ASP A 183 18.75 -8.92 -8.11
N SER A 184 17.69 -9.46 -8.72
CA SER A 184 17.60 -9.63 -10.17
C SER A 184 17.70 -8.28 -10.91
N ALA A 185 17.04 -7.23 -10.41
CA ALA A 185 17.10 -5.89 -10.99
C ALA A 185 18.49 -5.25 -10.84
N LYS A 186 19.17 -5.43 -9.70
CA LYS A 186 20.56 -4.98 -9.50
C LYS A 186 21.53 -5.68 -10.47
N VAL A 187 21.34 -6.98 -10.71
CA VAL A 187 22.17 -7.72 -11.68
C VAL A 187 21.92 -7.18 -13.10
N ALA A 188 20.66 -7.01 -13.51
CA ALA A 188 20.34 -6.48 -14.84
C ALA A 188 20.95 -5.09 -15.10
N THR A 189 20.83 -4.17 -14.14
CA THR A 189 21.42 -2.82 -14.24
C THR A 189 22.95 -2.84 -14.26
N SER A 190 23.60 -3.84 -13.63
CA SER A 190 25.06 -4.00 -13.68
C SER A 190 25.59 -4.57 -15.00
N VAL A 191 24.78 -5.35 -15.73
CA VAL A 191 25.13 -5.94 -17.03
C VAL A 191 25.08 -4.88 -18.14
N ASP A 192 24.09 -3.97 -18.10
CA ASP A 192 23.97 -2.87 -19.07
C ASP A 192 25.07 -1.81 -18.93
N HIS A 193 25.84 -1.80 -17.83
CA HIS A 193 27.00 -0.93 -17.66
C HIS A 193 28.34 -1.56 -18.10
N ARG A 194 28.34 -2.81 -18.59
CA ARG A 194 29.54 -3.51 -19.06
C ARG A 194 29.59 -3.74 -20.57
N GLY A 195 28.95 -2.86 -21.34
CA GLY A 195 28.82 -3.04 -22.79
C GLY A 195 29.04 -1.77 -23.60
N THR A 196 30.24 -1.18 -23.59
CA THR A 196 30.75 -0.43 -24.76
C THR A 196 32.28 -0.37 -24.76
N GLU A 197 32.94 -1.44 -25.22
CA GLU A 197 34.24 -1.29 -25.89
C GLU A 197 34.19 -2.03 -27.23
N THR A 198 34.50 -1.28 -28.27
CA THR A 198 34.44 -1.64 -29.68
C THR A 198 35.65 -2.49 -30.05
N GLY A 199 35.42 -3.61 -30.74
CA GLY A 199 36.48 -4.42 -31.36
C GLY A 199 35.97 -5.14 -32.61
N SER A 200 36.12 -4.49 -33.75
CA SER A 200 35.84 -5.02 -35.10
C SER A 200 36.93 -5.99 -35.55
N SER A 201 36.59 -7.13 -36.18
CA SER A 201 37.13 -7.58 -37.49
C SER A 201 36.99 -9.10 -37.76
N MET A 202 36.21 -9.40 -38.80
CA MET A 202 36.35 -10.41 -39.88
C MET A 202 36.45 -11.94 -39.64
N SER A 203 35.88 -12.63 -40.63
CA SER A 203 35.52 -14.05 -40.79
C SER A 203 36.67 -15.05 -40.95
N VAL A 204 36.40 -16.35 -40.70
CA VAL A 204 36.36 -17.48 -41.68
C VAL A 204 36.30 -18.83 -40.92
N GLY A 205 35.44 -19.77 -41.38
CA GLY A 205 35.84 -21.19 -41.49
C GLY A 205 35.24 -22.23 -40.53
N LEU A 206 34.38 -23.07 -41.09
CA LEU A 206 33.79 -24.35 -40.64
C LEU A 206 34.67 -25.30 -39.79
N THR A 207 34.08 -25.97 -38.79
CA THR A 207 33.79 -27.43 -38.77
C THR A 207 33.15 -27.82 -37.42
N GLY A 208 32.20 -28.76 -37.46
CA GLY A 208 31.27 -29.01 -36.37
C GLY A 208 31.79 -29.86 -35.21
N THR A 209 31.05 -29.84 -34.11
CA THR A 209 30.78 -31.02 -33.29
C THR A 209 29.49 -30.77 -32.54
N GLU A 210 28.56 -31.71 -32.71
CA GLU A 210 27.31 -31.79 -31.98
C GLU A 210 27.61 -31.82 -30.47
N SER A 211 27.02 -30.88 -29.74
CA SER A 211 26.76 -31.02 -28.32
C SER A 211 25.47 -30.29 -28.03
N GLU A 212 24.41 -31.08 -27.88
CA GLU A 212 23.10 -30.69 -27.40
C GLU A 212 23.25 -30.09 -26.00
N THR A 213 23.50 -28.78 -25.92
CA THR A 213 23.06 -28.00 -24.76
C THR A 213 21.68 -27.51 -25.07
N ASP A 214 20.70 -28.31 -24.64
CA ASP A 214 19.30 -27.94 -24.43
C ASP A 214 19.25 -26.67 -23.58
N SER A 215 19.45 -25.55 -24.25
CA SER A 215 19.30 -24.22 -23.70
C SER A 215 17.81 -24.00 -23.65
N GLY A 216 17.19 -24.63 -22.66
CA GLY A 216 15.85 -24.35 -22.23
C GLY A 216 15.78 -22.86 -21.91
N VAL A 217 15.38 -22.08 -22.93
CA VAL A 217 14.70 -20.80 -22.80
C VAL A 217 13.34 -21.09 -22.18
N HIS A 218 13.36 -21.71 -21.00
CA HIS A 218 12.24 -21.83 -20.11
C HIS A 218 12.20 -20.50 -19.36
N SER A 219 11.71 -19.49 -20.07
CA SER A 219 10.64 -18.65 -19.56
C SER A 219 10.85 -18.29 -18.08
N ALA A 220 11.61 -17.22 -17.84
CA ALA A 220 11.55 -16.39 -16.63
C ALA A 220 10.16 -15.73 -16.43
N THR A 221 9.13 -16.33 -17.03
CA THR A 221 7.70 -16.05 -16.95
C THR A 221 6.98 -17.12 -16.10
N ARG A 222 7.67 -18.20 -15.68
CA ARG A 222 7.23 -19.09 -14.59
C ARG A 222 7.64 -18.45 -13.27
N THR A 223 6.81 -17.98 -12.33
CA THR A 223 5.37 -18.00 -12.11
C THR A 223 5.07 -16.77 -11.23
N ARG A 224 4.70 -15.64 -11.84
CA ARG A 224 4.29 -14.43 -11.09
C ARG A 224 2.91 -14.58 -10.43
N ASP A 225 2.23 -15.70 -10.71
CA ASP A 225 0.77 -15.86 -10.59
C ASP A 225 0.25 -16.85 -9.53
N GLU A 226 1.09 -17.51 -8.72
CA GLU A 226 0.58 -18.54 -7.78
C GLU A 226 0.84 -18.28 -6.29
N HIS A 227 1.34 -17.11 -5.90
CA HIS A 227 1.17 -16.71 -4.51
C HIS A 227 -0.25 -16.19 -4.30
N VAL A 228 -1.14 -17.11 -3.93
CA VAL A 228 -2.48 -16.78 -3.46
C VAL A 228 -2.30 -15.98 -2.18
N TRP A 229 -2.31 -14.65 -2.32
CA TRP A 229 -2.41 -13.74 -1.18
C TRP A 229 -3.52 -14.23 -0.26
N LYS A 230 -3.16 -14.49 1.00
CA LYS A 230 -4.13 -14.79 2.03
C LYS A 230 -4.86 -13.49 2.39
N CYS A 231 -6.01 -13.63 3.04
CA CYS A 231 -6.69 -12.49 3.62
C CYS A 231 -5.74 -11.70 4.53
N VAL A 232 -5.62 -10.40 4.31
CA VAL A 232 -4.69 -9.52 5.01
C VAL A 232 -5.36 -8.61 6.03
N GLY A 233 -6.69 -8.57 6.08
CA GLY A 233 -7.39 -7.70 7.00
C GLY A 233 -8.90 -7.70 6.85
N THR A 234 -9.51 -6.72 7.52
CA THR A 234 -10.95 -6.57 7.59
C THR A 234 -11.35 -5.14 7.28
N PHE A 235 -12.30 -4.98 6.37
CA PHE A 235 -12.94 -3.71 6.05
C PHE A 235 -14.24 -3.57 6.86
N SER A 236 -14.41 -2.47 7.58
CA SER A 236 -15.59 -2.26 8.42
C SER A 236 -16.61 -1.35 7.73
N ILE A 237 -17.78 -1.87 7.36
CA ILE A 237 -18.86 -1.05 6.80
C ILE A 237 -19.50 -0.14 7.86
N ALA A 238 -19.43 -0.53 9.13
CA ALA A 238 -19.96 0.23 10.26
C ALA A 238 -19.26 1.59 10.46
N ALA A 239 -18.04 1.74 9.93
CA ALA A 239 -17.26 2.96 10.02
C ALA A 239 -17.62 4.00 8.95
N LEU A 240 -18.56 3.70 8.04
CA LEU A 240 -18.98 4.61 6.97
C LEU A 240 -20.10 5.54 7.44
N SER A 241 -19.86 6.84 7.37
CA SER A 241 -20.87 7.88 7.59
C SER A 241 -21.83 8.02 6.41
N SER A 242 -23.00 8.63 6.64
CA SER A 242 -23.99 8.93 5.60
C SER A 242 -23.41 9.73 4.42
N LYS A 243 -22.52 10.69 4.69
CA LYS A 243 -21.84 11.48 3.64
C LYS A 243 -20.86 10.64 2.82
N GLU A 244 -20.17 9.71 3.47
CA GLU A 244 -19.28 8.77 2.78
C GLU A 244 -20.07 7.78 1.90
N LEU A 245 -21.22 7.30 2.36
CA LEU A 245 -22.12 6.47 1.54
C LEU A 245 -22.56 7.21 0.27
N VAL A 246 -22.99 8.47 0.41
CA VAL A 246 -23.38 9.31 -0.74
C VAL A 246 -22.18 9.59 -1.66
N TRP A 247 -21.01 9.84 -1.10
CA TRP A 247 -19.80 10.05 -1.89
C TRP A 247 -19.40 8.79 -2.66
N LEU A 248 -19.39 7.63 -2.01
CA LEU A 248 -19.11 6.33 -2.63
C LEU A 248 -20.10 6.01 -3.74
N LYS A 249 -21.41 6.27 -3.55
CA LYS A 249 -22.41 6.11 -4.61
C LYS A 249 -22.12 6.97 -5.85
N LYS A 250 -21.50 8.14 -5.68
CA LYS A 250 -21.06 8.98 -6.80
C LYS A 250 -19.78 8.47 -7.46
N GLN A 251 -18.87 7.85 -6.70
CA GLN A 251 -17.63 7.28 -7.24
C GLN A 251 -17.87 5.94 -7.96
N LEU A 252 -18.88 5.18 -7.53
CA LEU A 252 -19.10 3.79 -7.92
C LEU A 252 -20.49 3.60 -8.54
N PRO A 253 -20.59 3.42 -9.87
CA PRO A 253 -21.88 3.26 -10.56
C PRO A 253 -22.72 2.10 -10.00
N SER A 254 -22.08 0.97 -9.72
CA SER A 254 -22.68 -0.28 -9.21
C SER A 254 -22.99 -0.26 -7.71
N PHE A 255 -22.72 0.85 -7.02
CA PHE A 255 -22.95 0.94 -5.57
C PHE A 255 -24.43 0.72 -5.23
N PRO A 256 -24.75 0.02 -4.12
CA PRO A 256 -26.13 -0.28 -3.75
C PRO A 256 -27.03 0.97 -3.63
N PRO A 257 -28.35 0.84 -3.81
CA PRO A 257 -29.28 1.95 -3.63
C PRO A 257 -29.21 2.54 -2.22
N LEU A 258 -29.25 3.87 -2.14
CA LEU A 258 -29.31 4.62 -0.90
C LEU A 258 -30.76 5.02 -0.58
N LEU A 259 -31.12 4.97 0.69
CA LEU A 259 -32.38 5.49 1.22
C LEU A 259 -32.10 6.80 1.96
N ILE A 260 -32.79 7.86 1.57
CA ILE A 260 -32.69 9.19 2.18
C ILE A 260 -34.07 9.54 2.72
N THR A 261 -34.18 9.72 4.04
CA THR A 261 -35.46 10.09 4.66
C THR A 261 -35.58 11.60 4.75
N ASN A 262 -36.77 12.13 4.43
CA ASN A 262 -37.09 13.57 4.50
C ASN A 262 -36.17 14.48 3.66
N GLY A 263 -35.45 13.94 2.68
CA GLY A 263 -34.50 14.69 1.86
C GLY A 263 -33.23 15.16 2.61
N ASP A 264 -33.01 14.71 3.85
CA ASP A 264 -31.82 15.05 4.62
C ASP A 264 -30.69 14.05 4.32
N VAL A 265 -29.59 14.53 3.75
CA VAL A 265 -28.42 13.69 3.45
C VAL A 265 -27.84 13.04 4.70
N ASN A 266 -27.99 13.65 5.88
CA ASN A 266 -27.48 13.10 7.13
C ASN A 266 -28.26 11.88 7.63
N THR A 267 -29.44 11.60 7.07
CA THR A 267 -30.22 10.39 7.36
C THR A 267 -30.00 9.28 6.33
N THR A 268 -29.07 9.50 5.39
CA THR A 268 -28.78 8.53 4.33
C THR A 268 -28.26 7.24 4.93
N HIS A 269 -28.92 6.14 4.57
CA HIS A 269 -28.49 4.79 4.93
C HIS A 269 -28.60 3.86 3.72
N CYS A 270 -27.89 2.75 3.79
CA CYS A 270 -27.95 1.66 2.83
C CYS A 270 -28.40 0.40 3.57
N ASP A 271 -29.11 -0.49 2.89
CA ASP A 271 -29.34 -1.84 3.40
C ASP A 271 -27.99 -2.50 3.72
N GLU A 272 -27.78 -2.87 4.97
CA GLU A 272 -26.49 -3.36 5.47
C GLU A 272 -26.07 -4.67 4.81
N VAL A 273 -27.04 -5.55 4.51
CA VAL A 273 -26.78 -6.85 3.88
C VAL A 273 -26.29 -6.64 2.45
N LYS A 274 -26.98 -5.80 1.68
CA LYS A 274 -26.57 -5.44 0.30
C LYS A 274 -25.24 -4.70 0.28
N LEU A 275 -25.00 -3.81 1.25
CA LEU A 275 -23.73 -3.09 1.36
C LEU A 275 -22.58 -4.05 1.65
N ALA A 276 -22.77 -4.98 2.59
CA ALA A 276 -21.78 -5.99 2.90
C ALA A 276 -21.50 -6.89 1.69
N GLN A 277 -22.53 -7.41 1.03
CA GLN A 277 -22.39 -8.26 -0.17
C GLN A 277 -21.63 -7.53 -1.29
N PHE A 278 -21.91 -6.25 -1.51
CA PHE A 278 -21.22 -5.43 -2.50
C PHE A 278 -19.72 -5.32 -2.22
N PHE A 279 -19.34 -5.02 -0.97
CA PHE A 279 -17.93 -4.94 -0.59
C PHE A 279 -17.26 -6.32 -0.52
N GLU A 280 -17.97 -7.37 -0.06
CA GLU A 280 -17.46 -8.75 -0.02
C GLU A 280 -17.10 -9.22 -1.43
N ALA A 281 -17.99 -9.02 -2.41
CA ALA A 281 -17.75 -9.38 -3.81
C ALA A 281 -16.56 -8.63 -4.43
N SER A 282 -16.21 -7.48 -3.87
CA SER A 282 -15.20 -6.58 -4.41
C SER A 282 -13.83 -6.68 -3.74
N LEU A 283 -13.81 -7.00 -2.43
CA LEU A 283 -12.61 -6.96 -1.60
C LEU A 283 -12.05 -8.36 -1.32
N THR A 284 -12.85 -9.41 -1.51
CA THR A 284 -12.40 -10.81 -1.45
C THR A 284 -11.40 -11.09 -2.58
N PRO A 285 -10.33 -11.89 -2.34
CA PRO A 285 -9.98 -12.58 -1.10
C PRO A 285 -9.09 -11.78 -0.14
N LEU A 286 -8.70 -10.55 -0.50
CA LEU A 286 -7.70 -9.80 0.25
C LEU A 286 -8.24 -9.28 1.58
N PHE A 287 -9.51 -8.88 1.63
CA PHE A 287 -10.14 -8.44 2.86
C PHE A 287 -11.44 -9.20 3.13
N THR A 288 -11.68 -9.44 4.41
CA THR A 288 -13.02 -9.77 4.92
C THR A 288 -13.81 -8.47 5.14
N VAL A 289 -15.13 -8.57 5.18
CA VAL A 289 -16.01 -7.44 5.48
C VAL A 289 -16.70 -7.68 6.82
N GLU A 290 -16.49 -6.78 7.77
CA GLU A 290 -17.14 -6.82 9.08
C GLU A 290 -18.49 -6.10 9.01
N LYS A 291 -19.56 -6.86 9.27
CA LYS A 291 -20.93 -6.36 9.39
C LYS A 291 -21.14 -5.75 10.77
N VAL A 292 -22.11 -4.83 10.89
CA VAL A 292 -22.57 -4.36 12.21
C VAL A 292 -23.06 -5.58 12.98
N LYS A 293 -22.52 -5.84 14.18
CA LYS A 293 -23.09 -6.85 15.07
C LYS A 293 -24.48 -6.36 15.49
N GLY A 294 -25.52 -6.87 14.85
CA GLY A 294 -26.86 -6.81 15.40
C GLY A 294 -26.85 -7.46 16.79
N GLU A 295 -27.58 -6.86 17.73
CA GLU A 295 -27.81 -7.38 19.07
C GLU A 295 -28.04 -8.90 19.00
N ALA A 296 -27.31 -9.64 19.83
CA ALA A 296 -27.51 -11.08 19.98
C ALA A 296 -29.01 -11.32 20.24
N GLY A 297 -29.68 -11.94 19.27
CA GLY A 297 -31.07 -12.35 19.41
C GLY A 297 -31.22 -13.12 20.71
N VAL A 298 -32.10 -12.58 21.56
CA VAL A 298 -32.57 -13.23 22.79
C VAL A 298 -32.93 -14.67 22.45
N ALA A 299 -32.15 -15.61 22.99
CA ALA A 299 -32.50 -17.02 22.95
C ALA A 299 -33.82 -17.18 23.73
N ILE A 300 -34.93 -17.26 23.02
CA ILE A 300 -36.19 -17.73 23.57
C ILE A 300 -35.98 -19.22 23.88
N VAL A 301 -35.66 -19.51 25.14
CA VAL A 301 -35.77 -20.85 25.69
C VAL A 301 -37.26 -21.13 25.87
N CYS A 302 -37.90 -21.70 24.85
CA CYS A 302 -39.18 -22.37 25.05
C CYS A 302 -38.92 -23.60 25.94
N SER A 303 -39.23 -23.48 27.22
CA SER A 303 -39.36 -24.62 28.12
C SER A 303 -40.79 -25.15 27.92
N GLU A 304 -40.95 -26.26 27.22
CA GLU A 304 -42.18 -27.04 27.28
C GLU A 304 -42.10 -27.98 28.50
N THR A 305 -43.19 -27.93 29.27
CA THR A 305 -43.52 -28.71 30.46
C THR A 305 -43.75 -30.18 30.18
#